data_AF-A0A917GZD1-F1
#
_entry.id   AF-A0A917GZD1-F1
#
_cell.length_a   1.000
_cell.length_b   1.000
_cell.length_c   1.000
_cell.angle_alpha   90.00
_cell.angle_beta   90.00
_cell.angle_gamma   90.00
#
_symmetry.space_group_name_H-M   'P 1'
#
loop_
_entity.id
_entity.type
_entity.pdbx_description
1 polymer ?
#
loop_
_entity_poly.entity_id
_entity_poly.type
_entity_poly.pdbx_seq_one_letter_code
_entity_poly.pdbx_strand_id
1 'polypeptide(L)'
;MEHTLSVVVQVDPEARFVHLLVTGSLTERNHRALCPLIHRARGLAPDATVDVDLSAAHRVETAALDLLRWSVDHDREWQGGGPVRVLTQPAPYWSPEGPALLPSARSWTPGHRDEVAA
;
A
#
# COMPACT_ATOMS: atom_id res chain seq x y z
N MET A 1 -17.75 1.25 -20.74
CA MET A 1 -17.56 1.43 -19.29
C MET A 1 -16.44 2.43 -19.08
N GLU A 2 -16.66 3.45 -18.28
CA GLU A 2 -15.64 4.45 -17.99
C GLU A 2 -14.59 3.87 -17.03
N HIS A 3 -13.40 3.60 -17.57
CA HIS A 3 -12.21 3.26 -16.79
C HIS A 3 -11.56 4.54 -16.24
N THR A 4 -12.33 5.31 -15.49
CA THR A 4 -11.90 6.60 -14.94
C THR A 4 -11.11 6.38 -13.66
N LEU A 5 -10.02 7.12 -13.53
CA LEU A 5 -9.24 7.26 -12.31
C LEU A 5 -9.53 8.63 -11.71
N SER A 6 -9.78 8.67 -10.40
CA SER A 6 -9.85 9.91 -9.63
C SER A 6 -8.79 9.86 -8.54
N VAL A 7 -8.06 10.95 -8.38
CA VAL A 7 -6.93 11.03 -7.45
C VAL A 7 -7.11 12.25 -6.55
N VAL A 8 -7.08 12.03 -5.25
CA VAL A 8 -7.00 13.08 -4.24
C VAL A 8 -5.57 13.12 -3.71
N VAL A 9 -4.97 14.30 -3.69
CA VAL A 9 -3.63 14.52 -3.15
C VAL A 9 -3.76 15.12 -1.75
N GLN A 10 -3.20 14.45 -0.76
CA GLN A 10 -3.08 14.97 0.60
C GLN A 10 -1.60 15.17 0.93
N VAL A 11 -1.24 16.35 1.42
CA VAL A 11 0.14 16.71 1.75
C VAL A 11 0.20 16.94 3.26
N ASP A 12 1.10 16.23 3.94
CA ASP A 12 1.43 16.54 5.34
C ASP A 12 2.09 17.93 5.37
N PRO A 13 1.59 18.91 6.14
CA PRO A 13 2.23 20.22 6.27
C PRO A 13 3.66 20.14 6.84
N GLU A 14 4.00 19.06 7.56
CA GLU A 14 5.38 18.80 8.01
C GLU A 14 6.24 18.11 6.94
N ALA A 15 5.72 17.92 5.72
CA ALA A 15 6.41 17.33 4.59
C ALA A 15 7.01 15.93 4.87
N ARG A 16 6.39 15.14 5.75
CA ARG A 16 6.82 13.75 6.01
C ARG A 16 6.21 12.77 5.03
N PHE A 17 4.99 13.03 4.58
CA PHE A 17 4.23 12.14 3.70
C PHE A 17 3.41 12.94 2.67
N VAL A 18 3.28 12.37 1.47
CA VAL A 18 2.30 12.79 0.46
C VAL A 18 1.45 11.58 0.08
N HIS A 19 0.15 11.66 0.25
CA HIS A 19 -0.78 10.57 -0.06
C HIS A 19 -1.51 10.87 -1.37
N LEU A 20 -1.40 9.95 -2.33
CA LEU A 20 -2.19 9.91 -3.54
C LEU A 20 -3.30 8.87 -3.34
N LEU A 21 -4.48 9.32 -2.92
CA LEU A 21 -5.65 8.47 -2.72
C LEU A 21 -6.33 8.24 -4.06
N VAL A 22 -6.30 7.00 -4.55
CA VAL A 22 -6.80 6.64 -5.86
C VAL A 22 -8.14 5.90 -5.72
N THR A 23 -9.13 6.39 -6.46
CA THR A 23 -10.43 5.75 -6.64
C THR A 23 -10.68 5.50 -8.12
N GLY A 24 -11.61 4.58 -8.41
CA GLY A 24 -11.90 4.21 -9.80
C GLY A 24 -11.29 2.87 -10.20
N SER A 25 -10.95 2.74 -11.48
CA SER A 25 -10.37 1.53 -12.08
C SER A 25 -8.92 1.75 -12.49
N LEU A 26 -7.97 1.01 -11.91
CA LEU A 26 -6.60 0.92 -12.43
C LEU A 26 -6.50 -0.22 -13.45
N THR A 27 -6.12 0.12 -14.68
CA THR A 27 -6.05 -0.78 -15.83
C THR A 27 -4.74 -0.62 -16.58
N GLU A 28 -4.38 -1.61 -17.40
CA GLU A 28 -3.16 -1.52 -18.24
C GLU A 28 -3.19 -0.28 -19.14
N ARG A 29 -4.37 0.15 -19.57
CA ARG A 29 -4.53 1.33 -20.44
C ARG A 29 -4.29 2.66 -19.73
N ASN A 30 -4.55 2.74 -18.42
CA ASN A 30 -4.55 4.03 -17.70
C ASN A 30 -3.52 4.14 -16.56
N HIS A 31 -2.76 3.08 -16.24
CA HIS A 31 -1.78 3.10 -15.14
C HIS A 31 -0.76 4.25 -15.24
N ARG A 32 -0.32 4.60 -16.46
CA ARG A 32 0.65 5.67 -16.71
C ARG A 32 0.17 7.05 -16.30
N ALA A 33 -1.15 7.25 -16.13
CA ALA A 33 -1.70 8.53 -15.68
C ALA A 33 -1.26 8.89 -14.26
N LEU A 34 -0.85 7.91 -13.44
CA LEU A 34 -0.34 8.14 -12.09
C LEU A 34 1.13 8.59 -12.07
N CYS A 35 1.95 8.24 -13.06
CA CYS A 35 3.37 8.60 -13.11
C CYS A 35 3.63 10.12 -12.97
N PRO A 36 2.98 11.02 -13.74
CA PRO A 36 3.20 12.46 -13.59
C PRO A 36 2.64 13.02 -12.26
N LEU A 37 1.72 12.32 -11.59
CA LEU A 37 1.26 12.71 -10.26
C LEU A 37 2.28 12.32 -9.19
N ILE A 38 2.85 11.12 -9.29
CA ILE A 38 3.92 10.64 -8.42
C ILE A 38 5.15 11.54 -8.54
N HIS A 39 5.54 11.90 -9.77
CA HIS A 39 6.66 12.82 -10.01
C HIS A 39 6.42 14.20 -9.37
N ARG A 40 5.20 14.75 -9.50
CA ARG A 40 4.85 16.02 -8.85
C ARG A 40 4.81 15.92 -7.33
N ALA A 41 4.27 14.82 -6.78
CA ALA A 41 4.25 14.58 -5.33
C ALA A 41 5.66 14.53 -4.75
N ARG A 42 6.57 13.82 -5.42
CA ARG A 42 8.01 13.79 -5.12
C ARG A 42 8.64 15.19 -5.16
N GLY A 43 8.31 16.00 -6.16
CA GLY A 43 8.80 17.38 -6.26
C GLY A 43 8.27 18.34 -5.19
N LEU A 44 7.05 18.10 -4.67
CA LEU A 44 6.44 18.94 -3.63
C LEU A 44 7.13 18.78 -2.26
N ALA A 45 7.57 17.57 -1.94
CA ALA A 45 8.25 17.25 -0.69
C ALA A 45 9.34 16.20 -0.96
N PRO A 46 10.57 16.63 -1.32
CA PRO A 46 11.62 15.74 -1.82
C PRO A 46 12.00 14.61 -0.88
N ASP A 47 11.94 14.84 0.44
CA ASP A 47 12.29 13.85 1.46
C ASP A 47 11.08 13.06 1.99
N ALA A 48 9.86 13.41 1.57
CA ALA A 48 8.64 12.75 2.02
C ALA A 48 8.47 11.37 1.40
N THR A 49 7.90 10.45 2.16
CA THR A 49 7.37 9.22 1.56
C THR A 49 6.12 9.55 0.75
N VAL A 50 6.05 9.06 -0.49
CA VAL A 50 4.86 9.19 -1.34
C VAL A 50 4.09 7.88 -1.31
N ASP A 51 2.91 7.88 -0.70
CA ASP A 51 2.02 6.72 -0.64
C ASP A 51 0.98 6.82 -1.76
N VAL A 52 1.04 5.89 -2.71
CA VAL A 52 0.02 5.69 -3.75
C VAL A 52 -0.98 4.67 -3.24
N ASP A 53 -2.11 5.15 -2.74
CA ASP A 53 -3.12 4.31 -2.11
C ASP A 53 -4.22 3.90 -3.09
N LEU A 54 -4.18 2.63 -3.50
CA LEU A 54 -5.18 2.00 -4.36
C LEU A 54 -6.24 1.26 -3.54
N SER A 55 -6.26 1.39 -2.20
CA SER A 55 -7.18 0.61 -1.35
C SER A 55 -8.66 0.97 -1.57
N ALA A 56 -8.94 2.16 -2.11
CA ALA A 56 -10.28 2.63 -2.43
C ALA A 56 -10.62 2.47 -3.93
N ALA A 57 -9.72 1.92 -4.74
CA ALA A 57 -9.98 1.61 -6.14
C ALA A 57 -10.94 0.41 -6.21
N HIS A 58 -12.02 0.53 -6.97
CA HIS A 58 -13.02 -0.54 -7.10
C HIS A 58 -12.53 -1.70 -7.98
N ARG A 59 -11.52 -1.45 -8.83
CA ARG A 59 -10.87 -2.47 -9.66
C ARG A 59 -9.41 -2.11 -9.85
N VAL A 60 -8.53 -3.08 -9.58
CA VAL A 60 -7.09 -3.00 -9.84
C VAL A 60 -6.68 -4.23 -10.63
N GLU A 61 -6.32 -4.04 -11.90
CA GLU A 61 -5.74 -5.13 -12.70
C GLU A 61 -4.32 -5.42 -12.22
N THR A 62 -3.99 -6.69 -12.00
CA THR A 62 -2.65 -7.11 -11.54
C THR A 62 -1.54 -6.64 -12.50
N ALA A 63 -1.74 -6.82 -13.81
CA ALA A 63 -0.79 -6.34 -14.81
C ALA A 63 -0.60 -4.81 -14.75
N ALA A 64 -1.67 -4.06 -14.51
CA ALA A 64 -1.59 -2.60 -14.36
C ALA A 64 -0.80 -2.18 -13.10
N LEU A 65 -0.99 -2.91 -11.99
CA LEU A 65 -0.25 -2.70 -10.76
C LEU A 65 1.24 -3.01 -10.94
N ASP A 66 1.57 -4.10 -11.62
CA ASP A 66 2.95 -4.48 -11.89
C ASP A 66 3.64 -3.47 -12.81
N LEU A 67 2.94 -2.99 -13.85
CA LEU A 67 3.42 -1.93 -14.73
C LEU A 67 3.61 -0.60 -13.99
N LEU A 68 2.71 -0.27 -13.05
CA LEU A 68 2.84 0.92 -12.20
C LEU A 68 4.08 0.82 -11.31
N ARG A 69 4.25 -0.30 -10.60
CA ARG A 69 5.43 -0.55 -9.74
C ARG A 69 6.72 -0.47 -10.55
N TRP A 70 6.76 -1.15 -11.70
CA TRP A 70 7.89 -1.09 -12.60
C TRP A 70 8.22 0.35 -13.03
N SER A 71 7.21 1.14 -13.36
CA SER A 71 7.39 2.55 -13.76
C SER A 71 7.93 3.41 -12.62
N VAL A 72 7.51 3.15 -11.38
CA VAL A 72 8.00 3.86 -10.18
C VAL A 72 9.46 3.51 -9.88
N ASP A 73 9.81 2.23 -9.98
CA ASP A 73 11.17 1.72 -9.70
C ASP A 73 12.17 2.14 -10.78
N HIS A 74 11.70 2.36 -12.02
CA HIS A 74 12.53 2.72 -13.18
C HIS A 74 12.36 4.18 -13.62
N ASP A 75 11.84 5.03 -12.74
CA ASP A 75 11.74 6.47 -12.99
C ASP A 75 13.15 7.10 -13.06
N ARG A 76 13.66 7.25 -14.29
CA ARG A 76 15.00 7.81 -14.56
C ARG A 76 15.08 9.32 -14.29
N GLU A 77 13.94 10.00 -14.19
CA GLU A 77 13.90 11.45 -13.98
C GLU A 77 14.06 11.79 -12.50
N TRP A 78 13.82 10.84 -11.60
CA TRP A 78 13.98 11.02 -10.16
C TRP A 78 15.37 10.61 -9.69
N GLN A 79 16.22 11.59 -9.33
CA GLN A 79 17.61 11.36 -8.94
C GLN A 79 17.84 11.22 -7.42
N GLY A 80 16.79 11.04 -6.63
CA GLY A 80 16.89 10.83 -5.18
C GLY A 80 15.79 11.56 -4.42
N GLY A 81 15.43 10.99 -3.26
CA GLY A 81 14.41 11.52 -2.34
C GLY A 81 13.63 10.41 -1.65
N GLY A 82 12.53 10.75 -1.00
CA GLY A 82 11.73 9.83 -0.20
C GLY A 82 11.12 8.68 -1.04
N PRO A 83 10.87 7.53 -0.39
CA PRO A 83 10.42 6.33 -1.08
C PRO A 83 8.99 6.51 -1.62
N VAL A 84 8.67 5.81 -2.71
CA VAL A 84 7.28 5.63 -3.15
C VAL A 84 6.79 4.27 -2.70
N ARG A 85 5.62 4.22 -2.08
CA ARG A 85 4.96 2.97 -1.69
C ARG A 85 3.64 2.86 -2.43
N VAL A 86 3.38 1.70 -3.01
CA VAL A 86 2.10 1.41 -3.66
C VAL A 86 1.29 0.51 -2.73
N LEU A 87 0.25 1.06 -2.14
CA LEU A 87 -0.63 0.39 -1.20
C LEU A 87 -1.84 -0.16 -1.95
N THR A 88 -2.21 -1.40 -1.67
CA THR A 88 -3.41 -2.04 -2.20
C THR A 88 -4.20 -2.63 -1.04
N GLN A 89 -5.50 -2.84 -1.22
CA GLN A 89 -6.22 -3.68 -0.25
C GLN A 89 -5.51 -5.05 -0.18
N PRO A 90 -5.28 -5.60 1.02
CA PRO A 90 -4.89 -7.00 1.11
C PRO A 90 -5.96 -7.81 0.35
N ALA A 91 -5.51 -8.73 -0.49
CA ALA A 91 -6.42 -9.58 -1.24
C ALA A 91 -7.44 -10.20 -0.25
N PRO A 92 -8.75 -10.19 -0.55
CA PRO A 92 -9.69 -10.90 0.30
C PRO A 92 -9.20 -12.35 0.40
N TYR A 93 -9.06 -12.82 1.64
CA TYR A 93 -8.53 -14.15 1.97
C TYR A 93 -9.48 -15.22 1.42
N TRP A 94 -9.39 -15.52 0.12
CA TRP A 94 -9.96 -16.72 -0.47
C TRP A 94 -8.81 -17.60 -0.93
N SER A 95 -8.30 -18.41 -0.01
CA SER A 95 -7.47 -19.56 -0.36
C SER A 95 -8.40 -20.71 -0.75
N PRO A 96 -8.25 -21.33 -1.93
CA PRO A 96 -8.91 -22.59 -2.25
C PRO A 96 -8.27 -23.79 -1.55
N GLU A 97 -7.18 -23.59 -0.78
CA GLU A 97 -6.51 -24.63 -0.01
C GLU A 97 -6.86 -24.46 1.48
N GLY A 98 -7.34 -25.56 2.09
CA GLY A 98 -8.00 -25.62 3.40
C GLY A 98 -7.14 -25.19 4.61
N PRO A 99 -7.69 -25.27 5.83
CA PRO A 99 -7.11 -24.61 6.99
C PRO A 99 -5.75 -25.25 7.34
N ALA A 100 -4.68 -24.51 7.12
CA ALA A 100 -3.42 -24.76 7.80
C ALA A 100 -3.67 -24.50 9.29
N LEU A 101 -3.78 -25.57 10.06
CA LEU A 101 -3.82 -25.56 11.52
C LEU A 101 -2.65 -24.71 12.03
N LEU A 102 -2.95 -23.54 12.60
CA LEU A 102 -1.97 -22.80 13.38
C LEU A 102 -1.61 -23.67 14.61
N PRO A 103 -0.32 -23.85 14.93
CA PRO A 103 0.06 -24.53 16.15
C PRO A 103 -0.46 -23.73 17.34
N SER A 104 -1.23 -24.39 18.19
CA SER A 104 -1.83 -23.84 19.40
C SER A 104 -0.76 -23.14 20.22
N ALA A 105 -0.91 -21.83 20.40
CA ALA A 105 -0.10 -21.06 21.34
C ALA A 105 -0.23 -21.73 22.71
N ARG A 106 0.89 -22.23 23.24
CA ARG A 106 1.00 -22.67 24.62
C ARG A 106 0.52 -21.53 25.52
N SER A 107 -0.55 -21.77 26.27
CA SER A 107 -1.06 -20.85 27.27
C SER A 107 0.01 -20.60 28.33
N TRP A 108 0.60 -19.41 28.30
CA TRP A 108 1.34 -18.88 29.42
C TRP A 108 0.32 -18.46 30.48
N THR A 109 0.38 -19.06 31.67
CA THR A 109 -0.40 -18.65 32.85
C THR A 109 0.54 -17.98 33.85
N PRO A 110 0.25 -16.74 34.31
CA PRO A 110 0.97 -16.15 35.43
C PRO A 110 0.25 -16.47 36.75
N GLY A 111 1.01 -17.04 37.70
CA GLY A 111 0.87 -16.85 39.14
C GLY A 111 -0.33 -17.48 39.86
N HIS A 112 -0.07 -18.49 40.69
CA HIS A 112 -0.77 -18.66 41.96
C HIS A 112 0.24 -19.04 43.04
N ARG A 113 0.43 -18.14 44.01
CA ARG A 113 0.91 -18.44 45.36
C ARG A 113 -0.13 -19.30 46.08
N ASP A 114 0.31 -20.32 46.81
CA ASP A 114 0.00 -20.58 48.23
C ASP A 114 0.62 -21.96 48.55
N GLU A 115 1.70 -22.04 49.34
CA GLU A 115 1.75 -22.10 50.81
C GLU A 115 1.36 -23.47 51.43
N VAL A 116 2.30 -23.99 52.24
CA VAL A 116 2.23 -24.87 53.43
C VAL A 116 1.89 -26.39 53.40
N ALA A 117 2.85 -27.10 54.03
CA ALA A 117 2.76 -28.27 54.95
C ALA A 117 2.37 -29.65 54.37
N ALA A 118 3.00 -30.76 54.76
CA ALA A 118 3.76 -31.09 55.97
C ALA A 118 4.91 -32.08 55.67
#